data_AF-A0A0R3TGB5-F1
#
_entry.id   AF-A0A0R3TGB5-F1
#
_cell.length_a   1.000
_cell.length_b   1.000
_cell.length_c   1.000
_cell.angle_alpha   90.00
_cell.angle_beta   90.00
_cell.angle_gamma   90.00
#
_symmetry.space_group_name_H-M   'P 1'
#
loop_
_entity.id
_entity.type
_entity.pdbx_description
1 polymer ?
#
loop_
_entity_poly.entity_id
_entity_poly.type
_entity_poly.pdbx_seq_one_letter_code
_entity_poly.pdbx_strand_id
1 'polypeptide(L)'
;MQDYSEDVIVEYGADVHASSHGSGFPTEKLLNTMTEKLNPDERRRALEYAQSPWNLNNLPLVGNSVLRFIKGNVDGMKVPWCYVGMVFSTFCWHIEDHWSCSINFNHW
;
A
#
# COMPACT_ATOMS: atom_id res chain seq x y z
N MET A 1 -3.97 6.85 38.05
CA MET A 1 -3.72 5.42 37.77
C MET A 1 -4.82 4.96 36.85
N GLN A 2 -4.48 4.30 35.75
CA GLN A 2 -5.45 3.67 34.87
C GLN A 2 -6.09 2.51 35.66
N ASP A 3 -7.42 2.48 35.73
CA ASP A 3 -8.15 1.40 36.42
C ASP A 3 -8.29 0.24 35.42
N TYR A 4 -7.73 -0.93 35.76
CA TYR A 4 -7.62 -2.10 34.87
C TYR A 4 -8.75 -3.09 35.15
N SER A 5 -10.00 -2.66 35.00
CA SER A 5 -11.16 -3.46 35.36
C SER A 5 -11.78 -4.25 34.20
N GLU A 6 -11.39 -3.96 32.95
CA GLU A 6 -11.98 -4.57 31.75
C GLU A 6 -10.91 -4.97 30.72
N ASP A 7 -11.04 -6.18 30.18
CA ASP A 7 -10.24 -6.66 29.05
C ASP A 7 -10.90 -6.24 27.73
N VAL A 8 -10.13 -5.58 26.87
CA VAL A 8 -10.56 -5.21 25.51
C VAL A 8 -9.70 -5.95 24.50
N ILE A 9 -10.34 -6.75 23.65
CA ILE A 9 -9.67 -7.50 22.58
C ILE A 9 -9.98 -6.83 21.24
N VAL A 10 -8.95 -6.68 20.41
CA VAL A 10 -9.03 -6.05 19.09
C VAL A 10 -8.34 -6.95 18.06
N GLU A 11 -8.79 -6.92 16.80
CA GLU A 11 -8.15 -7.61 15.68
C GLU A 11 -7.54 -6.60 14.70
N TYR A 12 -6.45 -6.99 14.03
CA TYR A 12 -5.74 -6.14 13.07
C TYR A 12 -5.06 -7.02 12.02
N GLY A 13 -5.28 -6.71 10.75
CA GLY A 13 -4.56 -7.33 9.63
C GLY A 13 -3.39 -6.46 9.22
N ALA A 14 -2.16 -6.90 9.50
CA ALA A 14 -0.94 -6.22 9.10
C ALA A 14 -0.16 -7.02 8.05
N ASP A 15 0.81 -6.37 7.42
CA ASP A 15 1.77 -7.03 6.53
C ASP A 15 1.10 -7.89 5.46
N VAL A 16 0.02 -7.37 4.85
CA VAL A 16 -0.61 -8.03 3.72
C VAL A 16 0.11 -7.60 2.45
N HIS A 17 0.89 -8.50 1.85
CA HIS A 17 1.66 -8.20 0.64
C HIS A 17 0.74 -7.92 -0.56
N ALA A 18 0.88 -6.73 -1.17
CA ALA A 18 0.16 -6.41 -2.41
C ALA A 18 0.48 -7.36 -3.57
N SER A 19 1.64 -8.04 -3.54
CA SER A 19 2.00 -9.05 -4.55
C SER A 19 1.11 -10.30 -4.50
N SER A 20 0.54 -10.62 -3.33
CA SER A 20 -0.28 -11.82 -3.10
C SER A 20 -1.79 -11.55 -3.21
N HIS A 21 -2.25 -10.40 -2.73
CA HIS A 21 -3.68 -10.05 -2.66
C HIS A 21 -4.09 -8.92 -3.62
N GLY A 22 -3.13 -8.33 -4.34
CA GLY A 22 -3.33 -7.13 -5.15
C GLY A 22 -3.12 -5.85 -4.34
N SER A 23 -2.89 -4.76 -5.06
CA SER A 23 -2.78 -3.42 -4.50
C SER A 23 -4.17 -2.76 -4.47
N GLY A 24 -4.43 -1.92 -3.46
CA GLY A 24 -5.63 -1.07 -3.42
C GLY A 24 -5.65 0.03 -4.49
N PHE A 25 -4.49 0.38 -5.06
CA PHE A 25 -4.40 1.22 -6.25
C PHE A 25 -4.56 0.42 -7.54
N PRO A 26 -5.16 1.00 -8.60
CA PRO A 26 -5.12 0.41 -9.93
C PRO A 26 -3.66 0.32 -10.41
N THR A 27 -3.36 -0.72 -11.19
CA THR A 27 -2.06 -0.89 -11.86
C THR A 27 -2.28 -1.15 -13.34
N GLU A 28 -1.33 -0.78 -14.19
CA GLU A 28 -1.44 -1.07 -15.62
C GLU A 28 -1.56 -2.58 -15.89
N LYS A 29 -0.84 -3.39 -15.12
CA LYS A 29 -0.93 -4.85 -15.19
C LYS A 29 -2.37 -5.31 -14.97
N LEU A 30 -3.02 -4.83 -13.90
CA LEU A 30 -4.41 -5.16 -13.61
C LEU A 30 -5.31 -4.73 -14.78
N LEU A 31 -5.24 -3.46 -15.20
CA LEU A 31 -6.06 -2.89 -16.27
C LEU A 31 -5.92 -3.63 -17.61
N ASN A 32 -4.75 -4.20 -17.89
CA ASN A 32 -4.51 -4.96 -19.12
C ASN A 32 -5.00 -6.42 -19.03
N THR A 33 -5.15 -6.96 -17.82
CA THR A 33 -5.61 -8.34 -17.57
C THR A 33 -7.09 -8.46 -17.22
N MET A 34 -7.78 -7.34 -16.95
CA MET A 34 -9.20 -7.34 -16.63
C MET A 34 -10.05 -7.90 -17.77
N THR A 35 -10.93 -8.84 -17.45
CA THR A 35 -11.89 -9.45 -18.38
C THR A 35 -13.13 -8.59 -18.58
N GLU A 36 -13.51 -7.81 -17.56
CA GLU A 36 -14.62 -6.87 -17.62
C GLU A 36 -14.18 -5.59 -18.32
N LYS A 37 -14.97 -5.15 -19.31
CA LYS A 37 -14.70 -3.92 -20.04
C LYS A 37 -15.21 -2.73 -19.25
N LEU A 38 -14.29 -1.98 -18.66
CA LEU A 38 -14.53 -0.61 -18.22
C LEU A 38 -14.98 0.24 -19.42
N ASN A 39 -15.88 1.19 -19.19
CA ASN A 39 -16.19 2.16 -20.23
C ASN A 39 -14.96 3.07 -20.49
N PRO A 40 -14.89 3.78 -21.64
CA PRO A 40 -13.71 4.55 -22.01
C PRO A 40 -13.30 5.60 -20.98
N ASP A 41 -14.26 6.23 -20.31
CA ASP A 41 -14.00 7.27 -19.31
C ASP A 41 -13.47 6.69 -18.00
N GLU A 42 -14.04 5.59 -17.53
CA GLU A 42 -13.55 4.83 -16.37
C GLU A 42 -12.14 4.32 -16.61
N ARG A 43 -11.87 3.74 -17.79
CA ARG A 43 -10.54 3.24 -18.14
C ARG A 43 -9.52 4.38 -18.18
N ARG A 44 -9.89 5.54 -18.72
CA ARG A 44 -9.02 6.73 -18.74
C ARG A 44 -8.67 7.18 -17.32
N ARG A 45 -9.67 7.31 -16.44
CA ARG A 45 -9.45 7.71 -15.03
C ARG A 45 -8.61 6.68 -14.29
N ALA A 46 -8.90 5.40 -14.46
CA ALA A 46 -8.13 4.33 -13.83
C ALA A 46 -6.66 4.33 -14.31
N LEU A 47 -6.42 4.60 -15.59
CA LEU A 47 -5.07 4.72 -16.14
C LEU A 47 -4.32 5.93 -15.56
N GLU A 48 -5.00 7.08 -15.38
CA GLU A 48 -4.43 8.26 -14.72
C GLU A 48 -3.93 7.93 -13.30
N TYR A 49 -4.74 7.24 -12.50
CA TYR A 49 -4.32 6.79 -11.16
C TYR A 49 -3.27 5.67 -11.20
N ALA A 50 -3.32 4.78 -12.19
CA ALA A 50 -2.32 3.72 -12.35
C ALA A 50 -0.93 4.26 -12.71
N GLN A 51 -0.87 5.38 -13.45
CA GLN A 51 0.38 6.00 -13.90
C GLN A 51 0.88 7.12 -12.98
N SER A 52 0.05 7.56 -12.03
CA SER A 52 0.42 8.61 -11.09
C SER A 52 1.70 8.27 -10.32
N PRO A 53 2.64 9.23 -10.13
CA PRO A 53 3.81 9.04 -9.28
C PRO A 53 3.44 8.88 -7.79
N TRP A 54 2.22 9.25 -7.41
CA TRP A 54 1.68 9.07 -6.05
C TRP A 54 1.08 7.68 -5.82
N ASN A 55 0.95 6.86 -6.87
CA ASN A 55 0.61 5.46 -6.71
C ASN A 55 1.79 4.75 -6.04
N LEU A 56 1.56 4.13 -4.88
CA LEU A 56 2.62 3.53 -4.08
C LEU A 56 3.37 2.38 -4.78
N ASN A 57 2.78 1.79 -5.83
CA ASN A 57 3.47 0.81 -6.67
C ASN A 57 4.54 1.45 -7.57
N ASN A 58 4.40 2.74 -7.89
CA ASN A 58 5.29 3.49 -8.77
C ASN A 58 6.32 4.31 -7.99
N LEU A 59 5.98 4.76 -6.78
CA LEU A 59 6.79 5.65 -5.97
C LEU A 59 8.25 5.16 -5.76
N PRO A 60 8.52 3.85 -5.53
CA PRO A 60 9.90 3.38 -5.39
C PRO A 60 10.73 3.51 -6.68
N LEU A 61 10.09 3.69 -7.84
CA LEU A 61 10.69 3.69 -9.17
C LEU A 61 10.79 5.09 -9.81
N VAL A 62 10.19 6.12 -9.20
CA VAL A 62 10.23 7.49 -9.74
C VAL A 62 11.66 8.03 -9.81
N GLY A 63 11.89 9.03 -10.67
CA GLY A 63 13.24 9.50 -11.03
C GLY A 63 14.16 9.84 -9.85
N ASN A 64 13.59 10.37 -8.78
CA ASN A 64 14.28 10.84 -7.58
C ASN A 64 14.33 9.80 -6.43
N SER A 65 13.78 8.60 -6.63
CA SER A 65 13.88 7.51 -5.65
C SER A 65 15.21 6.78 -5.78
N VAL A 66 15.95 6.61 -4.69
CA VAL A 66 17.16 5.78 -4.67
C VAL A 66 16.83 4.29 -4.91
N LEU A 67 15.64 3.85 -4.48
CA LEU A 67 15.20 2.45 -4.59
C LEU A 67 15.10 1.96 -6.05
N ARG A 68 15.01 2.87 -7.02
CA ARG A 68 14.98 2.54 -8.45
C ARG A 68 16.26 1.83 -8.92
N PHE A 69 17.38 2.05 -8.23
CA PHE A 69 18.69 1.47 -8.59
C PHE A 69 18.93 0.10 -7.94
N ILE A 70 18.13 -0.27 -6.94
CA ILE A 70 18.20 -1.57 -6.29
C ILE A 70 17.50 -2.60 -7.19
N LYS A 71 18.23 -3.65 -7.58
CA LYS A 71 17.69 -4.75 -8.41
C LYS A 71 16.82 -5.68 -7.56
N GLY A 72 15.77 -6.22 -8.17
CA GLY A 72 14.80 -7.09 -7.50
C GLY A 72 13.73 -6.34 -6.73
N ASN A 73 12.80 -7.09 -6.16
CA ASN A 73 11.80 -6.57 -5.24
C ASN A 73 12.32 -6.72 -3.82
N VAL A 74 12.17 -5.64 -3.05
CA VAL A 74 12.38 -5.66 -1.60
C VAL A 74 11.00 -5.43 -1.02
N ASP A 75 10.45 -6.46 -0.38
CA ASP A 75 9.11 -6.41 0.19
C ASP A 75 9.03 -5.27 1.22
N GLY A 76 7.93 -4.53 1.18
CA GLY A 76 7.73 -3.34 2.01
C GLY A 76 8.43 -2.06 1.61
N MET A 77 9.48 -2.15 0.79
CA MET A 77 10.19 -0.96 0.30
C MET A 77 9.85 -0.66 -1.16
N LYS A 78 9.76 -1.70 -2.00
CA LYS A 78 9.43 -1.59 -3.44
C LYS A 78 8.05 -2.12 -3.79
N VAL A 79 7.46 -2.89 -2.90
CA VAL A 79 6.11 -3.45 -3.03
C VAL A 79 5.30 -2.97 -1.82
N PRO A 80 4.14 -2.31 -2.01
CA PRO A 80 3.32 -1.83 -0.90
C PRO A 80 2.80 -2.96 -0.01
N TRP A 81 2.68 -2.66 1.28
CA TRP A 81 1.87 -3.44 2.22
C TRP A 81 0.45 -2.88 2.31
N CYS A 82 -0.50 -3.74 2.67
CA CYS A 82 -1.85 -3.36 3.04
C CYS A 82 -2.05 -3.64 4.54
N TYR A 83 -2.73 -2.70 5.19
CA TYR A 83 -3.10 -2.77 6.59
C TYR A 83 -4.61 -2.60 6.71
N VAL A 84 -5.29 -3.54 7.36
CA VAL A 84 -6.74 -3.53 7.59
C VAL A 84 -6.97 -3.37 9.09
N GLY A 85 -7.31 -2.15 9.49
CA GLY A 85 -7.55 -1.79 10.88
C GLY A 85 -9.02 -1.82 11.27
N MET A 86 -9.27 -1.82 12.57
CA MET A 86 -10.58 -1.59 13.17
C MET A 86 -10.45 -0.63 14.35
N VAL A 87 -11.56 -0.26 14.98
CA VAL A 87 -11.52 0.62 16.15
C VAL A 87 -10.60 0.02 17.22
N PHE A 88 -9.68 0.84 17.73
CA PHE A 88 -8.63 0.49 18.69
C PHE A 88 -7.47 -0.39 18.18
N SER A 89 -7.42 -0.77 16.89
CA SER A 89 -6.20 -1.35 16.33
C SER A 89 -5.04 -0.34 16.41
N THR A 90 -3.87 -0.79 16.86
CA THR A 90 -2.71 0.07 17.10
C THR A 90 -1.44 -0.53 16.48
N PHE A 91 -0.53 0.35 16.08
CA PHE A 91 0.85 0.00 15.74
C PHE A 91 1.77 0.63 16.78
N CYS A 92 2.75 -0.14 17.28
CA CYS A 92 3.68 0.35 18.29
C CYS A 92 4.69 1.33 17.68
N TRP A 93 5.33 2.12 18.56
CA TRP A 93 6.46 2.97 18.20
C TRP A 93 7.55 2.16 17.49
N HIS A 94 7.91 2.57 16.27
CA HIS A 94 8.99 1.98 15.50
C HIS A 94 9.57 3.01 14.52
N ILE A 95 10.62 2.60 13.81
CA ILE A 95 11.26 3.32 12.71
C ILE A 95 11.34 2.37 11.51
N GLU A 96 11.41 2.91 10.31
CA GLU A 96 11.56 2.09 9.10
C GLU A 96 12.95 1.48 9.00
N ASP A 97 13.02 0.33 8.33
CA ASP A 97 14.29 -0.31 7.99
C ASP A 97 15.21 0.69 7.28
N HIS A 98 16.47 0.69 7.72
CA HIS A 98 17.53 1.58 7.23
C HIS A 98 17.25 3.09 7.44
N TRP A 99 16.34 3.43 8.36
CA TRP A 99 15.89 4.81 8.59
C TRP A 99 15.37 5.47 7.31
N SER A 100 14.78 4.65 6.44
CA SER A 100 14.18 5.11 5.20
C SER A 100 12.88 5.87 5.49
N CYS A 101 12.35 6.55 4.47
CA CYS A 101 11.04 7.19 4.60
C CYS A 101 9.93 6.16 4.41
N SER A 102 8.85 6.27 5.18
CA SER A 102 7.56 5.65 4.86
C SER A 102 6.54 6.67 4.35
N ILE A 103 5.59 6.15 3.58
CA ILE A 103 4.41 6.87 3.13
C ILE A 103 3.21 5.94 3.27
N ASN A 104 2.10 6.48 3.75
CA ASN A 104 0.86 5.73 3.98
C ASN A 104 -0.28 6.42 3.24
N PHE A 105 -1.16 5.63 2.64
CA PHE A 105 -2.37 6.13 1.99
C PHE A 105 -3.58 5.43 2.59
N ASN A 106 -4.51 6.20 3.16
CA ASN A 106 -5.80 5.68 3.57
C ASN A 106 -6.75 5.69 2.37
N HIS A 107 -7.21 4.52 1.96
CA HIS A 107 -8.08 4.36 0.79
C HIS A 107 -9.52 4.85 1.03
N TRP A 108 -10.06 4.71 2.24
CA TRP A 108 -11.46 5.03 2.57
C TRP A 108 -11.69 5.28 4.06
#